data_AF-A0A662KQP1-F1
#
_entry.id   AF-A0A662KQP1-F1
#
_cell.length_a   1.000
_cell.length_b   1.000
_cell.length_c   1.000
_cell.angle_alpha   90.00
_cell.angle_beta   90.00
_cell.angle_gamma   90.00
#
_symmetry.space_group_name_H-M   'P 1'
#
loop_
_entity.id
_entity.type
_entity.pdbx_description
1 polymer ?
#
loop_
_entity_poly.entity_id
_entity_poly.type
_entity_poly.pdbx_seq_one_letter_code
_entity_poly.pdbx_strand_id
1 'polypeptide(L)' 'MMSYIEIDGWRANIRFSSAHIIPEYDKCGRLHGHTYAIHAKIYG' A
#
# COMPACT_ATOMS: atom_id res chain seq x y z
N MET A 1 -8.72 -23.94 11.41
CA MET A 1 -8.54 -22.85 10.43
C MET A 1 -9.16 -21.60 11.04
N MET A 2 -8.37 -20.55 11.32
CA MET A 2 -8.93 -19.29 11.83
C MET A 2 -9.64 -18.57 10.68
N SER A 3 -10.89 -18.19 10.90
CA SER A 3 -11.64 -17.34 9.98
C SER A 3 -11.07 -15.93 9.97
N TYR A 4 -11.06 -15.28 8.81
CA TYR A 4 -10.66 -13.88 8.68
C TYR A 4 -11.54 -13.14 7.69
N ILE A 5 -11.59 -11.83 7.84
CA ILE A 5 -12.17 -10.90 6.86
C ILE A 5 -11.02 -10.28 6.07
N GLU A 6 -11.18 -10.22 4.75
CA GLU A 6 -10.23 -9.58 3.85
C GLU A 6 -10.75 -8.21 3.37
N ILE A 7 -9.88 -7.22 3.44
CA ILE A 7 -10.12 -5.86 2.95
C ILE A 7 -9.20 -5.61 1.76
N ASP A 8 -9.83 -5.41 0.59
CA ASP A 8 -9.16 -4.90 -0.61
C ASP A 8 -9.18 -3.37 -0.61
N GLY A 9 -8.02 -2.75 -0.35
CA GLY A 9 -7.89 -1.29 -0.28
C GLY A 9 -8.21 -0.56 -1.58
N TRP A 10 -8.02 -1.19 -2.74
CA TRP A 10 -8.38 -0.60 -4.03
C TRP A 10 -9.90 -0.47 -4.13
N ARG A 11 -10.62 -1.55 -3.84
CA ARG A 11 -12.09 -1.60 -3.92
C ARG A 11 -12.74 -0.79 -2.81
N ALA A 12 -12.18 -0.81 -1.60
CA ALA A 12 -12.69 -0.09 -0.43
C ALA A 12 -12.31 1.40 -0.41
N ASN A 13 -11.55 1.89 -1.39
CA ASN A 13 -11.05 3.27 -1.45
C ASN A 13 -10.19 3.66 -0.22
N ILE A 14 -9.46 2.71 0.35
CA ILE A 14 -8.48 2.94 1.41
C ILE A 14 -7.13 3.17 0.74
N ARG A 15 -6.98 4.36 0.18
CA ARG A 15 -5.83 4.75 -0.66
C ARG A 15 -5.25 6.07 -0.19
N PHE A 16 -3.98 6.28 -0.46
CA PHE A 16 -3.32 7.57 -0.28
C PHE A 16 -2.31 7.81 -1.40
N SER A 17 -2.13 9.07 -1.80
CA SER A 17 -1.08 9.45 -2.75
C SER A 17 0.06 10.11 -1.99
N SER A 18 1.29 9.69 -2.25
CA SER A 18 2.47 10.23 -1.58
C SER A 18 3.68 10.30 -2.50
N ALA A 19 4.58 11.23 -2.21
CA ALA A 19 5.92 11.25 -2.76
C ALA A 19 6.88 10.50 -1.83
N HIS A 20 7.89 9.83 -2.40
CA HIS A 20 8.88 9.07 -1.65
C HIS A 20 10.22 8.99 -2.40
N ILE A 21 11.23 8.52 -1.67
CA ILE A 21 12.57 8.18 -2.17
C ILE A 21 12.91 6.80 -1.60
N ILE A 22 13.43 5.90 -2.44
CA ILE A 22 14.03 4.64 -2.00
C ILE A 22 15.54 4.77 -2.16
N PRO A 23 16.31 5.02 -1.08
CA PRO A 23 17.76 5.18 -1.16
C PRO A 23 18.41 3.98 -1.86
N GLU A 24 19.56 4.22 -2.51
CA GLU A 24 20.38 3.19 -3.18
C GLU A 24 19.79 2.58 -4.47
N TYR A 25 18.67 3.10 -4.98
CA TYR A 25 18.10 2.70 -6.28
C TYR A 25 18.30 3.77 -7.36
N ASP A 26 18.75 3.39 -8.56
CA ASP A 26 19.01 4.34 -9.66
C ASP A 26 17.77 5.12 -10.13
N LYS A 27 16.69 4.40 -10.40
CA LYS A 27 15.43 4.99 -10.88
C LYS A 27 14.55 5.45 -9.71
N CYS A 28 14.35 4.57 -8.72
CA CYS A 28 13.44 4.81 -7.59
C CYS A 28 14.07 5.62 -6.45
N GLY A 29 15.38 5.88 -6.47
CA GLY A 29 16.05 6.77 -5.53
C GLY A 29 15.91 8.25 -5.85
N ARG A 30 15.27 8.59 -6.97
CA ARG A 30 14.84 9.96 -7.27
C ARG A 30 13.53 10.25 -6.57
N LEU A 31 13.29 11.50 -6.18
CA LEU A 31 11.98 11.90 -5.66
C LEU A 31 10.91 11.69 -6.73
N HIS A 32 9.91 10.89 -6.40
CA HIS A 32 8.76 10.59 -7.25
C HIS A 32 7.57 10.20 -6.38
N GLY A 33 6.40 9.91 -6.95
CA GLY A 33 5.23 9.54 -6.17
C GLY A 33 4.37 8.46 -6.81
N HIS A 34 3.49 7.90 -5.99
CA HIS A 34 2.53 6.87 -6.37
C HIS A 34 1.23 7.06 -5.60
N THR A 35 0.18 6.38 -6.09
CA THR A 35 -0.99 6.08 -5.28
C THR A 35 -0.81 4.69 -4.68
N TYR A 36 -0.97 4.60 -3.36
CA TYR A 36 -0.87 3.38 -2.59
C TYR A 36 -2.25 2.98 -2.09
N ALA A 37 -2.48 1.68 -1.90
CA ALA A 37 -3.67 1.15 -1.25
C ALA A 37 -3.27 0.29 -0.06
N ILE A 38 -4.09 0.31 0.99
CA ILE A 38 -3.87 -0.50 2.20
C ILE A 38 -4.80 -1.72 2.13
N HIS A 39 -4.20 -2.91 2.06
CA HIS A 39 -4.91 -4.19 2.17
C HIS A 39 -4.78 -4.73 3.59
N ALA A 40 -5.81 -5.40 4.10
CA ALA A 40 -5.79 -5.96 5.45
C ALA A 40 -6.50 -7.31 5.53
N LYS A 41 -6.01 -8.19 6.42
CA LYS A 41 -6.70 -9.39 6.88
C LYS A 41 -6.93 -9.28 8.38
N ILE A 42 -8.19 -9.39 8.79
CA ILE A 42 -8.61 -9.22 10.18
C ILE A 42 -9.07 -10.59 10.70
N TYR A 43 -8.43 -11.04 11.78
CA TYR A 43 -8.70 -12.33 12.43
C TYR A 43 -9.45 -12.10 13.74
N GLY A 44 -10.29 -13.05 14.14
CA GLY A 44 -11.05 -13.05 15.40
C GLY A 44 -11.24 -14.45 15.95
#